data_AF-A0A4Q3SH55-F1
#
_entry.id   AF-A0A4Q3SH55-F1
#
_cell.length_a   1.000
_cell.length_b   1.000
_cell.length_c   1.000
_cell.angle_alpha   90.00
_cell.angle_beta   90.00
_cell.angle_gamma   90.00
#
_symmetry.space_group_name_H-M   'P 1'
#
loop_
_entity.id
_entity.type
_entity.pdbx_description
1 polymer ?
#
loop_
_entity_poly.entity_id
_entity_poly.type
_entity_poly.pdbx_seq_one_letter_code
_entity_poly.pdbx_strand_id
1 'polypeptide(L)'
;YGFEVTNYKERLYILHIFQLAFCSDQQRKTCYLQMQNWDSIVKSLPADLNQFDWRTFQQEYRDYIDLAKMAQLIPVIGAPVGVIVNNRLLKKLGKTAMMSYRMRIVDKDMSGENQPEIVK
;
A
#
# COMPACT_ATOMS: atom_id res chain seq x y z
N TYR A 1 11.90 -7.44 -2.59
CA TYR A 1 10.92 -8.37 -1.99
C TYR A 1 10.37 -9.40 -2.98
N GLY A 2 10.68 -9.35 -4.28
CA GLY A 2 10.41 -10.46 -5.21
C GLY A 2 9.00 -10.53 -5.80
N PHE A 3 8.11 -9.61 -5.45
CA PHE A 3 6.74 -9.57 -5.98
C PHE A 3 6.67 -8.92 -7.37
N GLU A 4 5.82 -9.45 -8.24
CA GLU A 4 5.68 -9.04 -9.64
C GLU A 4 4.80 -7.78 -9.79
N VAL A 5 5.40 -6.64 -10.13
CA VAL A 5 4.70 -5.34 -10.22
C VAL A 5 3.84 -5.17 -11.48
N THR A 6 4.03 -6.02 -12.50
CA THR A 6 3.17 -6.07 -13.70
C THR A 6 1.78 -6.62 -13.35
N ASN A 7 1.69 -7.48 -12.33
CA ASN A 7 0.41 -7.95 -11.79
C ASN A 7 -0.38 -6.78 -11.19
N TYR A 8 -1.61 -6.60 -11.64
CA TYR A 8 -2.44 -5.50 -11.16
C TYR A 8 -2.77 -5.63 -9.66
N LYS A 9 -2.88 -6.85 -9.14
CA LYS A 9 -3.10 -7.09 -7.71
C LYS A 9 -1.92 -6.58 -6.90
N GLU A 10 -0.70 -6.75 -7.40
CA GLU A 10 0.48 -6.19 -6.75
C GLU A 10 0.47 -4.65 -6.78
N ARG A 11 0.02 -4.04 -7.88
CA ARG A 11 -0.19 -2.58 -7.94
C ARG A 11 -1.22 -2.11 -6.91
N LEU A 12 -2.32 -2.84 -6.71
CA LEU A 12 -3.28 -2.54 -5.64
C LEU A 12 -2.65 -2.69 -4.25
N TYR A 13 -1.82 -3.70 -4.02
CA TYR A 13 -1.09 -3.85 -2.75
C TYR A 13 -0.20 -2.64 -2.47
N ILE A 14 0.53 -2.15 -3.48
CA ILE A 14 1.34 -0.93 -3.38
C ILE A 14 0.46 0.27 -3.03
N LEU A 15 -0.71 0.44 -3.66
CA LEU A 15 -1.64 1.52 -3.31
C LEU A 15 -2.11 1.44 -1.84
N HIS A 16 -2.30 0.24 -1.30
CA HIS A 16 -2.58 0.06 0.13
C HIS A 16 -1.37 0.40 1.02
N ILE A 17 -0.13 0.13 0.60
CA ILE A 17 1.07 0.62 1.31
C ILE A 17 1.05 2.15 1.40
N PHE A 18 0.68 2.84 0.31
CA PHE A 18 0.53 4.29 0.31
C PHE A 18 -0.58 4.75 1.27
N GLN A 19 -1.75 4.11 1.25
CA GLN A 19 -2.82 4.39 2.20
C GLN A 19 -2.34 4.18 3.64
N LEU A 20 -1.73 3.05 3.98
CA LEU A 20 -1.24 2.74 5.32
C LEU A 20 -0.23 3.78 5.83
N ALA A 21 0.64 4.25 4.92
CA ALA A 21 1.63 5.27 5.24
C ALA A 21 1.00 6.64 5.56
N PHE A 22 -0.12 7.01 4.94
CA PHE A 22 -0.60 8.40 4.93
C PHE A 22 -2.04 8.62 5.40
N CYS A 23 -2.82 7.56 5.65
CA CYS A 23 -4.17 7.68 6.18
C CYS A 23 -4.21 8.15 7.65
N SER A 24 -5.39 8.59 8.08
CA SER A 24 -5.70 8.93 9.47
C SER A 24 -5.52 7.74 10.41
N ASP A 25 -5.33 7.98 11.70
CA ASP A 25 -5.20 6.89 12.68
C ASP A 25 -6.42 5.98 12.70
N GLN A 26 -7.62 6.54 12.51
CA GLN A 26 -8.87 5.78 12.45
C GLN A 26 -8.88 4.80 11.27
N GLN A 27 -8.46 5.25 10.08
CA GLN A 27 -8.42 4.44 8.86
C GLN A 27 -7.22 3.47 8.82
N ARG A 28 -6.13 3.80 9.54
CA ARG A 28 -4.89 3.02 9.58
C ARG A 28 -5.13 1.60 10.04
N LYS A 29 -5.98 1.40 11.05
CA LYS A 29 -6.31 0.06 11.55
C LYS A 29 -7.02 -0.78 10.49
N THR A 30 -7.99 -0.19 9.77
CA THR A 30 -8.71 -0.88 8.70
C THR A 30 -7.78 -1.27 7.55
N CYS A 31 -6.95 -0.31 7.09
CA CYS A 31 -5.97 -0.56 6.04
C CYS A 31 -4.96 -1.65 6.45
N TYR A 32 -4.47 -1.62 7.69
CA TYR A 32 -3.59 -2.64 8.23
C TYR A 32 -4.24 -4.03 8.19
N LEU A 33 -5.48 -4.17 8.65
CA LEU A 33 -6.20 -5.45 8.66
C LEU A 33 -6.46 -5.98 7.24
N GLN A 34 -6.72 -5.10 6.28
CA GLN A 34 -6.83 -5.49 4.87
C GLN A 34 -5.50 -6.02 4.34
N MET A 35 -4.39 -5.32 4.61
CA MET A 35 -3.06 -5.74 4.18
C MET A 35 -2.55 -7.00 4.88
N GLN A 36 -2.96 -7.24 6.12
CA GLN A 36 -2.68 -8.48 6.84
C GLN A 36 -3.39 -9.66 6.19
N ASN A 37 -4.66 -9.49 5.78
CA ASN A 37 -5.47 -10.53 5.15
C ASN A 37 -5.42 -10.46 3.61
N TRP A 38 -4.28 -10.02 3.05
CA TRP A 38 -4.20 -9.65 1.63
C TRP A 38 -4.49 -10.81 0.69
N ASP A 39 -4.03 -12.02 1.00
CA ASP A 39 -4.24 -13.18 0.13
C ASP A 39 -5.73 -13.60 0.06
N SER A 40 -6.51 -13.32 1.11
CA SER A 40 -7.97 -13.47 1.08
C SER A 40 -8.64 -12.39 0.22
N ILE A 41 -8.17 -11.15 0.29
CA ILE A 41 -8.66 -10.05 -0.58
C ILE A 41 -8.34 -10.36 -2.04
N VAL A 42 -7.15 -10.85 -2.34
CA VAL A 42 -6.72 -11.22 -3.70
C VAL A 42 -7.66 -12.24 -4.34
N LYS A 43 -8.28 -13.13 -3.55
CA LYS A 43 -9.25 -14.12 -4.02
C LYS A 43 -10.62 -13.51 -4.33
N SER A 44 -11.00 -12.40 -3.70
CA SER A 44 -12.26 -11.69 -4.00
C SER A 44 -12.11 -10.69 -5.15
N LEU A 45 -10.89 -10.31 -5.52
CA LEU A 45 -10.63 -9.44 -6.66
C LEU A 45 -10.91 -10.15 -8.00
N PRO A 46 -11.48 -9.42 -8.99
CA PRO A 46 -11.79 -9.99 -10.31
C PRO A 46 -10.55 -10.54 -11.02
N ALA A 47 -10.70 -11.51 -11.92
CA ALA A 47 -9.55 -12.03 -12.66
C ALA A 47 -8.96 -10.98 -13.63
N ASP A 48 -9.84 -10.18 -14.23
CA ASP A 48 -9.49 -9.12 -15.19
C ASP A 48 -9.53 -7.74 -14.54
N LEU A 49 -8.53 -6.92 -14.86
CA LEU A 49 -8.41 -5.54 -14.44
C LEU A 49 -9.55 -4.65 -14.97
N ASN A 50 -10.10 -4.97 -16.14
CA ASN A 50 -11.19 -4.19 -16.73
C ASN A 50 -12.51 -4.34 -15.98
N GLN A 51 -12.65 -5.40 -15.19
CA GLN A 51 -13.83 -5.67 -14.35
C GLN A 51 -13.70 -5.06 -12.95
N PHE A 52 -12.52 -4.54 -12.61
CA PHE A 52 -12.30 -3.89 -11.33
C PHE A 52 -12.98 -2.52 -11.31
N ASP A 53 -13.78 -2.26 -10.28
CA ASP A 53 -14.43 -0.96 -10.09
C ASP A 53 -13.41 0.08 -9.60
N TRP A 54 -12.64 0.59 -10.56
CA TRP A 54 -11.65 1.62 -10.34
C TRP A 54 -12.23 2.90 -9.77
N ARG A 55 -13.49 3.21 -10.07
CA ARG A 55 -14.12 4.45 -9.61
C ARG A 55 -14.36 4.39 -8.12
N THR A 56 -14.99 3.32 -7.65
CA THR A 56 -15.24 3.11 -6.21
C THR A 56 -13.91 2.99 -5.47
N PHE A 57 -12.96 2.21 -5.97
CA PHE A 57 -11.64 2.08 -5.35
C PHE A 57 -10.91 3.43 -5.27
N GLN A 58 -10.92 4.25 -6.33
CA GLN A 58 -10.29 5.56 -6.29
C GLN A 58 -10.97 6.52 -5.31
N GLN A 59 -12.29 6.47 -5.17
CA GLN A 59 -13.03 7.27 -4.21
C GLN A 59 -12.65 6.89 -2.79
N GLU A 60 -12.73 5.60 -2.45
CA GLU A 60 -12.30 5.09 -1.14
C GLU A 60 -10.81 5.39 -0.89
N TYR A 61 -9.96 5.19 -1.89
CA TYR A 61 -8.54 5.53 -1.79
C TYR A 61 -8.34 7.00 -1.46
N ARG A 62 -9.03 7.89 -2.19
CA ARG A 62 -9.01 9.33 -1.91
C ARG A 62 -9.63 9.66 -0.58
N ASP A 63 -10.59 8.90 -0.06
CA ASP A 63 -11.21 9.11 1.26
C ASP A 63 -10.26 8.69 2.40
N TYR A 64 -9.52 7.59 2.21
CA TYR A 64 -8.44 7.15 3.11
C TYR A 64 -7.29 8.14 3.13
N ILE A 65 -7.06 8.77 1.98
CA ILE A 65 -6.04 9.77 1.77
C ILE A 65 -6.67 11.17 1.72
N ASP A 66 -7.93 11.36 2.16
CA ASP A 66 -8.58 12.69 2.12
C ASP A 66 -7.93 13.58 3.19
N LEU A 67 -7.19 12.95 4.11
CA LEU A 67 -6.17 13.55 4.96
C LEU A 67 -4.91 14.06 4.23
N ALA A 68 -4.81 13.94 2.92
CA ALA A 68 -3.94 14.79 2.10
C ALA A 68 -4.44 16.24 2.09
N LYS A 69 -5.62 16.53 2.66
CA LYS A 69 -6.01 17.89 3.11
C LYS A 69 -5.03 18.50 4.13
N MET A 70 -4.19 17.71 4.81
CA MET A 70 -3.02 18.24 5.57
C MET A 70 -1.77 18.40 4.70
N ALA A 71 -1.70 17.80 3.51
CA ALA A 71 -0.67 18.12 2.53
C ALA A 71 -0.84 19.54 1.92
N GLN A 72 -2.02 20.17 2.09
CA GLN A 72 -2.25 21.61 1.85
C GLN A 72 -1.76 22.52 2.99
N LEU A 73 -1.22 21.99 4.10
CA LEU A 73 -0.44 22.77 5.08
C LEU A 73 1.05 22.86 4.70
N ILE A 74 1.40 22.47 3.47
CA ILE A 74 2.61 22.94 2.79
C ILE A 74 2.32 24.39 2.37
N PRO A 75 2.95 25.42 2.96
CA PRO A 75 2.90 26.74 2.39
C PRO A 75 3.45 26.68 0.96
N VAL A 76 2.70 27.24 0.01
CA VAL A 76 3.31 27.84 -1.18
C VAL A 76 4.33 28.83 -0.62
N ILE A 77 5.63 28.60 -0.82
CA ILE A 77 6.74 29.59 -0.94
C ILE A 77 8.06 28.80 -0.98
N GLY A 78 8.97 29.24 -1.85
CA GLY A 78 10.09 28.48 -2.38
C GLY A 78 11.29 28.25 -1.44
N ALA A 79 12.22 27.44 -1.96
CA ALA A 79 13.54 27.11 -1.41
C ALA A 79 13.53 26.28 -0.09
N PRO A 80 14.68 25.85 0.43
CA PRO A 80 15.15 24.46 0.66
C PRO A 80 14.31 23.51 1.56
N VAL A 81 13.24 23.99 2.19
CA VAL A 81 12.41 23.26 3.16
C VAL A 81 11.65 22.08 2.51
N GLY A 82 11.32 22.19 1.22
CA GLY A 82 10.68 21.12 0.45
C GLY A 82 11.50 19.82 0.38
N VAL A 83 12.85 19.91 0.39
CA VAL A 83 13.72 18.72 0.36
C VAL A 83 13.62 17.92 1.66
N ILE A 84 13.56 18.59 2.81
CA ILE A 84 13.55 17.93 4.13
C ILE A 84 12.20 17.26 4.39
N VAL A 85 11.09 17.94 4.06
CA VAL A 85 9.73 17.37 4.21
C VAL A 85 9.54 16.17 3.28
N ASN A 86 9.98 16.28 2.02
CA ASN A 86 9.95 15.17 1.07
C ASN A 86 10.73 13.95 1.60
N ASN A 87 11.92 14.16 2.16
CA ASN A 87 12.73 13.07 2.68
C ASN A 87 12.07 12.35 3.88
N ARG A 88 11.33 13.06 4.74
CA ARG A 88 10.58 12.42 5.84
C ARG A 88 9.43 11.56 5.34
N LEU A 89 8.67 12.05 4.36
CA LEU A 89 7.57 11.30 3.75
C LEU A 89 8.08 10.06 3.01
N LEU A 90 9.18 10.21 2.25
CA LEU A 90 9.82 9.09 1.56
C LEU A 90 10.39 8.05 2.54
N LYS A 91 11.05 8.48 3.62
CA LYS A 91 11.50 7.57 4.69
C LYS A 91 10.34 6.84 5.35
N LYS A 92 9.23 7.53 5.62
CA LYS A 92 8.01 6.91 6.18
C LYS A 92 7.45 5.87 5.23
N LEU A 93 7.26 6.23 3.96
CA LEU A 93 6.76 5.32 2.93
C LEU A 93 7.66 4.10 2.75
N GLY A 94 8.98 4.31 2.65
CA GLY A 94 9.95 3.22 2.54
C GLY A 94 9.92 2.28 3.74
N LYS A 95 9.83 2.82 4.97
CA LYS A 95 9.67 1.99 6.18
C LYS A 95 8.36 1.21 6.16
N THR A 96 7.25 1.86 5.82
CA THR A 96 5.95 1.19 5.72
C THR A 96 5.99 0.07 4.69
N ALA A 97 6.51 0.33 3.48
CA ALA A 97 6.65 -0.67 2.43
C ALA A 97 7.48 -1.88 2.90
N MET A 98 8.64 -1.63 3.50
CA MET A 98 9.48 -2.70 4.04
C MET A 98 8.76 -3.57 5.07
N MET A 99 7.98 -2.96 5.97
CA MET A 99 7.24 -3.69 7.00
C MET A 99 6.04 -4.44 6.43
N SER A 100 5.31 -3.85 5.49
CA SER A 100 4.20 -4.51 4.80
C SER A 100 4.66 -5.77 4.07
N TYR A 101 5.74 -5.68 3.29
CA TYR A 101 6.28 -6.85 2.60
C TYR A 101 6.85 -7.90 3.56
N ARG A 102 7.48 -7.50 4.67
CA ARG A 102 7.92 -8.44 5.72
C ARG A 102 6.74 -9.17 6.35
N MET A 103 5.69 -8.43 6.71
CA MET A 103 4.46 -9.01 7.26
C MET A 103 3.90 -10.07 6.30
N ARG A 104 3.82 -9.77 5.00
CA ARG A 104 3.32 -10.69 3.98
C ARG A 104 4.18 -11.96 3.84
N ILE A 105 5.50 -11.85 3.92
CA ILE A 105 6.40 -13.01 3.82
C ILE A 105 6.28 -13.88 5.08
N VAL A 106 6.30 -13.27 6.27
CA VAL A 106 6.16 -13.99 7.54
C VAL A 106 4.82 -14.72 7.63
N ASP A 107 3.74 -14.10 7.15
CA ASP A 107 2.42 -14.73 7.12
C ASP A 107 2.42 -15.99 6.23
N LYS A 108 3.09 -15.93 5.07
CA LYS A 108 3.27 -17.09 4.17
C LYS A 108 4.17 -18.18 4.74
N ASP A 109 5.23 -17.81 5.46
CA ASP A 109 6.08 -18.76 6.17
C ASP A 109 5.26 -19.52 7.23
N MET A 110 4.40 -18.80 7.98
CA MET A 110 3.55 -19.41 9.00
C MET A 110 2.38 -20.24 8.43
N SER A 111 1.86 -19.89 7.24
CA SER A 111 0.81 -20.66 6.58
C SER A 111 1.32 -21.91 5.86
N GLY A 112 2.64 -22.10 5.76
CA GLY A 112 3.25 -23.26 5.10
C GLY A 112 3.20 -23.22 3.56
N GLU A 113 2.87 -22.07 2.96
CA GLU A 113 2.74 -21.91 1.50
C GLU A 113 4.10 -21.70 0.78
N ASN A 114 5.21 -21.60 1.50
CA ASN A 114 6.53 -21.43 0.91
C ASN A 114 7.16 -22.77 0.50
N GLN A 115 6.76 -23.27 -0.67
CA GLN A 115 7.60 -24.18 -1.45
C GLN A 115 8.08 -23.42 -2.70
N PRO A 116 9.37 -23.08 -2.81
CA PRO A 116 9.87 -22.48 -4.04
C PRO A 116 9.83 -23.56 -5.14
N GLU A 117 9.06 -23.32 -6.21
CA GLU A 117 9.29 -23.99 -7.48
C GLU A 117 10.68 -23.59 -7.97
N ILE A 118 11.67 -24.42 -7.62
CA ILE A 118 12.98 -24.38 -8.24
C ILE A 118 12.75 -24.89 -9.67
N VAL A 119 12.67 -23.95 -10.61
CA VAL A 119 12.81 -24.25 -12.04
C VAL A 119 14.14 -24.98 -12.21
N LYS A 120 14.07 -26.26 -12.58
CA LYS A 120 15.22 -27.08 -13.00
C LYS A 120 15.73 -26.61 -14.35
#